data_AF-N6ZRW3-F1
#
_entry.id   AF-N6ZRW3-F1
#
_cell.length_a   1.000
_cell.length_b   1.000
_cell.length_c   1.000
_cell.angle_alpha   90.00
_cell.angle_beta   90.00
_cell.angle_gamma   90.00
#
_symmetry.space_group_name_H-M   'P 1'
#
loop_
_entity.id
_entity.type
_entity.pdbx_description
1 polymer ?
#
loop_
_entity_poly.entity_id
_entity_poly.type
_entity_poly.pdbx_seq_one_letter_code
_entity_poly.pdbx_strand_id
1 'polypeptide(L)'
;MQRGDRTLSAAEVCAGIGGEPFNVRDIRRTVETMLAALGISKDTRAQLLSHGISGVQAAHYDRHAYTDEKRAALVAWEARLEAIRQAERTPSNVVRLGQRAVA
;
A
#
# COMPACT_ATOMS: atom_id res chain seq x y z
N MET A 1 -30.74 23.61 6.06
CA MET A 1 -30.15 22.78 4.99
C MET A 1 -28.87 22.14 5.53
N GLN A 2 -29.02 21.04 6.28
CA GLN A 2 -27.90 20.28 6.86
C GLN A 2 -27.48 19.24 5.81
N ARG A 3 -26.33 19.41 5.14
CA ARG A 3 -25.69 18.25 4.50
C ARG A 3 -25.10 17.43 5.64
N GLY A 4 -25.84 16.41 6.08
CA GLY A 4 -25.34 15.44 7.05
C GLY A 4 -24.12 14.75 6.46
N ASP A 5 -23.01 14.80 7.18
CA ASP A 5 -21.78 14.10 6.83
C ASP A 5 -22.03 12.59 6.97
N ARG A 6 -22.38 11.94 5.85
CA ARG A 6 -22.64 10.50 5.81
C ARG A 6 -21.32 9.80 5.51
N THR A 7 -20.80 9.09 6.50
CA THR A 7 -19.70 8.14 6.30
C THR A 7 -20.14 7.04 5.34
N LEU A 8 -19.43 6.89 4.22
CA LEU A 8 -19.62 5.77 3.30
C LEU A 8 -18.94 4.52 3.85
N SER A 9 -19.61 3.39 3.78
CA SER A 9 -19.02 2.07 4.02
C SER A 9 -18.06 1.68 2.91
N ALA A 10 -17.13 0.75 3.19
CA ALA A 10 -16.24 0.20 2.17
C ALA A 10 -17.00 -0.40 0.99
N ALA A 11 -18.14 -1.05 1.23
CA ALA A 11 -18.99 -1.61 0.18
C ALA A 11 -19.57 -0.53 -0.75
N GLU A 12 -20.04 0.60 -0.19
CA GLU A 12 -20.54 1.73 -0.97
C GLU A 12 -19.42 2.38 -1.79
N VAL A 13 -18.22 2.48 -1.23
CA VAL A 13 -17.04 2.95 -1.97
C VAL A 13 -16.70 2.00 -3.12
N CYS A 14 -16.65 0.69 -2.89
CA CYS A 14 -16.39 -0.32 -3.93
C CYS A 14 -17.38 -0.19 -5.10
N ALA A 15 -18.67 -0.13 -4.78
CA ALA A 15 -19.73 0.02 -5.77
C ALA A 15 -19.58 1.32 -6.57
N GLY A 16 -19.20 2.43 -5.91
CA GLY A 16 -18.99 3.72 -6.56
C GLY A 16 -17.78 3.76 -7.50
N ILE A 17 -16.74 2.97 -7.24
CA ILE A 17 -15.52 2.91 -8.08
C ILE A 17 -15.56 1.77 -9.12
N GLY A 18 -16.62 0.95 -9.13
CA GLY A 18 -16.74 -0.21 -10.04
C GLY A 18 -15.70 -1.31 -9.78
N GLY A 19 -15.19 -1.40 -8.55
CA GLY A 19 -14.16 -2.36 -8.16
C GLY A 19 -14.71 -3.61 -7.47
N GLU A 20 -13.85 -4.60 -7.30
CA GLU A 20 -14.15 -5.79 -6.48
C GLU A 20 -14.40 -5.39 -5.01
N PRO A 21 -15.31 -6.08 -4.29
CA PRO A 21 -15.56 -5.82 -2.88
C PRO A 21 -14.31 -5.98 -2.01
N PHE A 22 -14.06 -5.03 -1.12
CA PHE A 22 -13.02 -5.11 -0.09
C PHE A 22 -13.52 -4.64 1.28
N ASN A 23 -12.83 -5.06 2.34
CA ASN A 23 -13.04 -4.55 3.69
C ASN A 23 -11.95 -3.51 4.04
N VAL A 24 -12.22 -2.63 5.01
CA VAL A 24 -11.25 -1.57 5.39
C VAL A 24 -9.89 -2.12 5.83
N ARG A 25 -9.83 -3.34 6.38
CA ARG A 25 -8.57 -3.99 6.77
C ARG A 25 -7.72 -4.39 5.55
N ASP A 26 -8.32 -4.60 4.38
CA ASP A 26 -7.61 -4.86 3.12
C ASP A 26 -6.73 -3.69 2.71
N ILE A 27 -7.18 -2.45 2.95
CA ILE A 27 -6.37 -1.25 2.68
C ILE A 27 -5.03 -1.36 3.43
N ARG A 28 -5.08 -1.69 4.72
CA ARG A 28 -3.88 -1.84 5.54
C ARG A 28 -2.99 -3.01 5.08
N ARG A 29 -3.58 -4.15 4.68
CA ARG A 29 -2.82 -5.28 4.13
C ARG A 29 -2.11 -4.93 2.82
N THR A 30 -2.78 -4.17 1.96
CA THR A 30 -2.22 -3.64 0.72
C THR A 30 -1.05 -2.69 1.00
N VAL A 31 -1.22 -1.74 1.93
CA VAL A 31 -0.15 -0.82 2.35
C VAL A 31 1.07 -1.59 2.86
N GLU A 32 0.91 -2.55 3.77
CA GLU A 32 2.01 -3.37 4.29
C GLU A 32 2.75 -4.11 3.17
N THR A 33 2.01 -4.76 2.26
CA THR A 33 2.58 -5.51 1.13
C THR A 33 3.35 -4.61 0.18
N MET A 34 2.80 -3.43 -0.14
CA MET A 34 3.44 -2.50 -1.07
C MET A 34 4.66 -1.82 -0.45
N LEU A 35 4.63 -1.46 0.83
CA LEU A 35 5.81 -0.96 1.55
C LEU A 35 6.92 -2.01 1.58
N ALA A 36 6.59 -3.29 1.74
CA ALA A 36 7.57 -4.36 1.64
C ALA A 36 8.16 -4.46 0.22
N ALA A 37 7.35 -4.33 -0.83
CA ALA A 37 7.80 -4.31 -2.21
C ALA A 37 8.70 -3.10 -2.55
N LEU A 38 8.53 -1.97 -1.84
CA LEU A 38 9.42 -0.81 -1.90
C LEU A 38 10.75 -1.02 -1.13
N GLY A 39 10.96 -2.19 -0.52
CA GLY A 39 12.17 -2.51 0.23
C GLY A 39 12.21 -1.95 1.65
N ILE A 40 11.12 -1.37 2.16
CA ILE A 40 11.06 -0.87 3.54
C ILE A 40 11.12 -2.07 4.49
N SER A 41 11.99 -2.00 5.51
CA SER A 41 12.24 -3.13 6.42
C SER A 41 11.00 -3.54 7.23
N LYS A 42 10.97 -4.80 7.69
CA LYS A 42 9.89 -5.30 8.55
C LYS A 42 9.74 -4.47 9.82
N ASP A 43 10.84 -4.04 10.41
CA ASP A 43 10.83 -3.28 11.67
C ASP A 43 10.30 -1.86 11.45
N THR A 44 10.74 -1.17 10.39
CA THR A 44 10.21 0.16 10.05
C THR A 44 8.70 0.10 9.74
N ARG A 45 8.24 -0.93 9.03
CA ARG A 45 6.80 -1.11 8.77
C ARG A 45 6.03 -1.46 10.05
N ALA A 46 6.61 -2.25 10.96
CA ALA A 46 6.00 -2.54 12.25
C ALA A 46 5.84 -1.28 13.10
N GLN A 47 6.87 -0.42 13.14
CA GLN A 47 6.81 0.89 13.79
C GLN A 47 5.74 1.78 13.15
N LEU A 48 5.74 1.89 11.82
CA LEU A 48 4.85 2.79 11.08
C LEU A 48 3.39 2.38 11.19
N LEU A 49 3.12 1.08 11.07
CA LEU A 49 1.76 0.56 11.10
C LEU A 49 1.32 0.19 12.52
N SER A 50 2.12 0.40 13.56
CA SER A 50 1.78 -0.02 14.93
C SER A 50 1.53 -1.53 15.04
N HIS A 51 2.30 -2.35 14.33
CA HIS A 51 2.38 -3.77 14.69
C HIS A 51 3.05 -3.85 16.07
N GLY A 52 2.48 -4.65 16.99
CA GLY A 52 3.04 -4.77 18.34
C GLY A 52 4.49 -5.24 18.30
N ILE A 53 5.42 -4.32 18.56
CA ILE A 53 6.85 -4.61 18.67
C ILE A 53 7.09 -5.14 20.08
N SER A 54 7.76 -6.28 20.18
CA SER A 54 7.91 -7.01 21.45
C SER A 54 9.29 -7.67 21.54
N GLY A 55 9.62 -8.18 22.72
CA GLY A 55 10.90 -8.83 23.00
C GLY A 55 11.86 -7.97 23.82
N VAL A 56 12.98 -8.58 24.23
CA VAL A 56 13.97 -7.98 25.14
C VAL A 56 14.56 -6.69 24.58
N GLN A 57 14.79 -6.63 23.26
CA GLN A 57 15.27 -5.41 22.59
C GLN A 57 14.28 -4.26 22.76
N ALA A 58 13.01 -4.46 22.43
CA ALA A 58 11.97 -3.45 22.58
C ALA A 58 11.74 -3.03 24.04
N ALA A 59 11.86 -3.97 24.99
CA ALA A 59 11.61 -3.70 26.41
C ALA A 59 12.74 -2.89 27.08
N HIS A 60 14.00 -3.17 26.72
CA HIS A 60 15.14 -2.68 27.48
C HIS A 60 16.08 -1.77 26.69
N TYR A 61 16.28 -2.03 25.39
CA TYR A 61 17.39 -1.45 24.63
C TYR A 61 16.94 -0.44 23.59
N ASP A 62 15.88 -0.73 22.85
CA ASP A 62 15.44 0.10 21.74
C ASP A 62 14.61 1.29 22.25
N ARG A 63 15.26 2.45 22.31
CA ARG A 63 14.67 3.74 22.69
C ARG A 63 14.59 4.71 21.50
N HIS A 64 14.94 4.26 20.31
CA HIS A 64 14.93 5.10 19.12
C HIS A 64 13.48 5.37 18.69
N ALA A 65 13.19 6.60 18.28
CA ALA A 65 11.82 6.99 17.89
C ALA A 65 11.46 6.55 16.45
N TYR A 66 12.48 6.21 15.64
CA TYR A 66 12.38 5.88 14.23
C TYR A 66 11.68 6.95 13.37
N THR A 67 11.71 8.22 13.79
CA THR A 67 10.94 9.30 13.14
C THR A 67 11.38 9.50 11.70
N ASP A 68 12.68 9.44 11.43
CA ASP A 68 13.23 9.69 10.09
C ASP A 68 12.98 8.51 9.16
N GLU A 69 13.08 7.29 9.67
CA GLU A 69 12.79 6.05 8.95
C GLU A 69 11.30 5.96 8.59
N LYS A 70 10.41 6.32 9.54
CA LYS A 70 8.97 6.41 9.28
C LYS A 70 8.65 7.48 8.24
N ARG A 71 9.31 8.64 8.32
CA ARG A 71 9.16 9.72 7.32
C ARG A 71 9.61 9.25 5.94
N ALA A 72 10.78 8.63 5.83
CA ALA A 72 11.30 8.14 4.56
C ALA A 72 10.35 7.09 3.94
N ALA A 73 9.82 6.17 4.75
CA ALA A 73 8.82 5.20 4.30
C ALA A 73 7.53 5.87 3.79
N LEU A 74 7.05 6.91 4.46
CA LEU A 74 5.87 7.66 4.03
C LEU A 74 6.09 8.48 2.76
N VAL A 75 7.27 9.07 2.58
CA VAL A 75 7.65 9.77 1.34
C VAL A 75 7.71 8.80 0.16
N ALA A 76 8.31 7.62 0.36
CA ALA A 76 8.32 6.57 -0.66
C ALA A 76 6.89 6.08 -0.99
N TRP A 77 6.03 5.98 0.03
CA TRP A 77 4.62 5.62 -0.15
C TRP A 77 3.83 6.67 -0.94
N GLU A 78 4.01 7.95 -0.63
CA GLU A 78 3.42 9.06 -1.38
C GLU A 78 3.82 9.01 -2.85
N ALA A 79 5.12 8.87 -3.15
CA ALA A 79 5.61 8.74 -4.52
C ALA A 79 4.97 7.54 -5.25
N ARG A 80 4.80 6.41 -4.56
CA ARG A 80 4.14 5.23 -5.12
C ARG A 80 2.66 5.47 -5.42
N LEU A 81 1.93 6.15 -4.52
CA LEU A 81 0.54 6.51 -4.73
C LEU A 81 0.38 7.46 -5.91
N GLU A 82 1.28 8.43 -6.04
CA GLU A 82 1.27 9.36 -7.17
C GLU A 82 1.51 8.64 -8.50
N ALA A 83 2.45 7.71 -8.55
CA ALA A 83 2.68 6.85 -9.71
C ALA A 83 1.43 6.02 -10.11
N ILE A 84 0.70 5.48 -9.12
CA ILE A 84 -0.57 4.78 -9.35
C ILE A 84 -1.64 5.73 -9.89
N ARG A 85 -1.75 6.92 -9.29
CA ARG A 85 -2.73 7.95 -9.67
C ARG A 85 -2.50 8.42 -11.11
N GLN A 86 -1.25 8.57 -11.52
CA GLN A 86 -0.86 8.92 -12.88
C GLN A 86 -1.01 7.76 -13.88
N ALA A 87 -1.51 6.60 -13.43
CA ALA A 87 -1.70 5.41 -14.22
C ALA A 87 -0.43 5.02 -14.98
N GLU A 88 0.72 4.94 -14.30
CA GLU A 88 1.94 4.36 -14.86
C GLU A 88 1.62 2.96 -15.37
N ARG A 89 1.29 2.88 -16.67
CA ARG A 89 1.19 1.65 -17.43
C ARG A 89 2.61 1.14 -17.52
N THR A 90 2.92 0.10 -16.75
CA THR A 90 4.07 -0.74 -17.06
C THR A 90 4.03 -1.02 -18.56
N PRO A 91 5.05 -0.64 -19.34
CA PRO A 91 5.03 -0.90 -20.77
C PRO A 91 4.81 -2.39 -20.99
N SER A 92 3.75 -2.72 -21.72
CA SER A 92 3.40 -4.10 -22.06
C SER A 92 4.60 -4.75 -22.77
N ASN A 93 5.29 -5.65 -22.08
CA ASN A 93 6.34 -6.49 -22.65
C ASN A 93 5.77 -7.74 -23.34
N VAL A 94 4.46 -7.79 -23.57
CA VAL A 94 3.78 -8.90 -24.25
C VAL A 94 4.07 -8.83 -25.76
N VAL A 95 4.95 -9.70 -26.24
CA VAL A 95 5.21 -9.92 -27.67
C VAL A 95 4.27 -11.02 -28.17
N ARG A 96 3.40 -10.70 -29.15
CA ARG A 96 2.59 -11.72 -29.84
C ARG A 96 3.48 -12.43 -30.86
N LEU A 97 3.78 -13.70 -30.63
CA LEU A 97 4.46 -14.53 -31.62
C LEU A 97 3.45 -14.90 -32.71
N GLY A 98 3.64 -14.35 -33.92
CA GLY A 98 2.81 -14.63 -35.07
C GLY A 98 2.88 -16.11 -35.45
N GLN A 99 1.71 -16.74 -35.65
CA GLN A 99 1.61 -18.09 -36.19
C GLN A 99 2.24 -18.11 -37.59
N ARG A 100 3.26 -18.98 -37.78
CA ARG A 100 3.87 -19.19 -39.10
C ARG A 100 2.78 -19.75 -40.01
N ALA A 101 2.45 -19.02 -41.07
CA ALA A 101 1.68 -19.55 -42.17
C ALA A 101 2.49 -20.71 -42.79
N VAL A 102 1.97 -21.92 -42.67
CA VAL A 102 2.46 -23.08 -43.42
C VAL A 102 1.78 -23.00 -44.78
N ALA A 103 2.60 -22.83 -45.82
CA ALA A 103 2.19 -22.90 -47.23
C ALA A 103 1.93 -24.35 -47.66
#